data_AF-A0A956A818-F1
#
_entry.id   AF-A0A956A818-F1
#
_cell.length_a   1.000
_cell.length_b   1.000
_cell.length_c   1.000
_cell.angle_alpha   90.00
_cell.angle_beta   90.00
_cell.angle_gamma   90.00
#
_symmetry.space_group_name_H-M   'P 1'
#
loop_
_entity.id
_entity.type
_entity.pdbx_description
1 polymer ?
#
loop_
_entity_poly.entity_id
_entity_poly.type
_entity_poly.pdbx_seq_one_letter_code
_entity_poly.pdbx_strand_id
1 'polypeptide(L)'
;TDVDCGGPCDPCALGATCGGSADCATGLCADGLCANAAPTCENALRDGDETDVDCGGAVCAPCPDGDACSQASDCAGGVCAGGSCSDCDNGLADGDETDVDCGGSCGGCATGEGCGGNEDCAVGTCAVGVCAEPSCEDGAEDGDETDVDCGGSCEPCDPGAGCASDADCRFEGVCEADGVASICRNATIGDIGNGERFTCVRLAEPGKVACWGANDYGQLGLGDTEARSEPTIVPGLDQVMQLSVGLRHVCARRADGAIVCWGDDTFGQTGEGTVGGKTLSPVTVPSFTGRAVSAGARHTCAIGEDDRIACWGDNGGLQVAMDTTLTGTAAPVSAGLEHDVSAVSAGGKHTCARISASSVYASGTTVCFGDNEYGQINPVGPRMTYEEEREIGDPLWGAVVTGLRATCLRTNGGLVSCFGWERGFLGNDVAPGAKHVACDLGGTRCCAATGGSQAGQNVRCWAQAVAVTMPDVPADATQVAVGPDHVCVVRADRAVACFGANGQGQLGRGVTSASESAVADVRYLGWE
;
A
#
# COMPACT_ATOMS: atom_id res chain seq x y z
N THR A 1 94.08 18.92 -0.37
CA THR A 1 93.34 19.62 0.69
C THR A 1 92.48 18.67 1.54
N ASP A 2 92.47 17.37 1.23
CA ASP A 2 92.21 16.25 2.17
C ASP A 2 93.39 15.24 2.08
N VAL A 3 93.35 14.13 2.82
CA VAL A 3 94.35 13.04 2.74
C VAL A 3 94.31 12.43 1.33
N ASP A 4 95.37 12.66 0.57
CA ASP A 4 95.62 12.17 -0.79
C ASP A 4 94.73 12.74 -1.93
N CYS A 5 94.01 13.87 -1.73
CA CYS A 5 93.29 14.56 -2.81
C CYS A 5 93.25 16.11 -2.63
N GLY A 6 93.01 16.85 -3.71
CA GLY A 6 92.89 18.32 -3.74
C GLY A 6 94.23 19.08 -3.84
N GLY A 7 94.22 20.29 -4.40
CA GLY A 7 95.42 21.04 -4.79
C GLY A 7 96.04 20.53 -6.11
N PRO A 8 97.35 20.19 -6.16
CA PRO A 8 97.99 19.65 -7.38
C PRO A 8 97.68 18.16 -7.64
N CYS A 9 96.88 17.51 -6.79
CA CYS A 9 96.40 16.14 -6.93
C CYS A 9 95.00 16.11 -7.57
N ASP A 10 94.47 14.91 -7.84
CA ASP A 10 93.11 14.77 -8.38
C ASP A 10 92.04 15.37 -7.43
N PRO A 11 90.92 15.90 -7.98
CA PRO A 11 89.86 16.49 -7.17
C PRO A 11 89.24 15.49 -6.19
N CYS A 12 88.94 15.96 -4.98
CA CYS A 12 88.35 15.18 -3.92
C CYS A 12 86.87 14.83 -4.17
N ALA A 13 86.44 13.65 -3.67
CA ALA A 13 85.05 13.20 -3.74
C ALA A 13 84.12 13.98 -2.78
N LEU A 14 82.82 13.79 -2.95
CA LEU A 14 81.78 14.41 -2.11
C LEU A 14 82.03 14.13 -0.61
N GLY A 15 81.94 15.17 0.23
CA GLY A 15 82.12 15.11 1.67
C GLY A 15 83.57 15.20 2.17
N ALA A 16 84.56 15.23 1.28
CA ALA A 16 85.97 15.43 1.63
C ALA A 16 86.29 16.91 1.94
N THR A 17 87.31 17.15 2.76
CA THR A 17 87.78 18.51 3.10
C THR A 17 88.40 19.25 1.91
N CYS A 18 88.06 20.52 1.77
CA CYS A 18 88.48 21.35 0.66
C CYS A 18 88.89 22.75 1.12
N GLY A 19 89.86 23.35 0.42
CA GLY A 19 90.28 24.74 0.62
C GLY A 19 89.67 25.70 -0.41
N GLY A 20 89.12 25.18 -1.50
CA GLY A 20 88.37 25.92 -2.50
C GLY A 20 87.70 24.99 -3.51
N SER A 21 86.75 25.52 -4.29
CA SER A 21 85.89 24.72 -5.19
C SER A 21 86.61 23.90 -6.25
N ALA A 22 87.83 24.28 -6.63
CA ALA A 22 88.67 23.51 -7.55
C ALA A 22 89.24 22.20 -6.92
N ASP A 23 89.23 22.09 -5.59
CA ASP A 23 89.66 20.89 -4.89
C ASP A 23 88.63 19.78 -4.93
N CYS A 24 87.42 20.04 -5.44
CA CYS A 24 86.27 19.13 -5.39
C CYS A 24 85.92 18.64 -6.79
N ALA A 25 85.68 17.33 -6.95
CA ALA A 25 85.19 16.76 -8.20
C ALA A 25 83.82 17.33 -8.60
N THR A 26 83.02 17.75 -7.63
CA THR A 26 81.74 18.46 -7.81
C THR A 26 81.91 19.92 -8.24
N GLY A 27 83.12 20.46 -8.17
CA GLY A 27 83.40 21.86 -8.46
C GLY A 27 82.83 22.85 -7.43
N LEU A 28 82.44 22.40 -6.23
CA LEU A 28 81.96 23.26 -5.15
C LEU A 28 82.53 22.84 -3.79
N CYS A 29 83.17 23.80 -3.11
CA CYS A 29 83.62 23.69 -1.73
C CYS A 29 82.73 24.58 -0.86
N ALA A 30 81.87 23.98 -0.04
CA ALA A 30 80.98 24.67 0.87
C ALA A 30 81.34 24.30 2.32
N ASP A 31 81.52 25.30 3.17
CA ASP A 31 81.91 25.14 4.59
C ASP A 31 83.14 24.24 4.83
N GLY A 32 84.08 24.27 3.88
CA GLY A 32 85.32 23.49 3.95
C GLY A 32 85.18 22.01 3.60
N LEU A 33 84.02 21.59 3.06
CA LEU A 33 83.79 20.25 2.52
C LEU A 33 83.30 20.30 1.06
N CYS A 34 83.66 19.31 0.26
CA CYS A 34 83.18 19.16 -1.11
C CYS A 34 81.69 18.83 -1.09
N ALA A 35 80.87 19.72 -1.66
CA ALA A 35 79.42 19.63 -1.65
C ALA A 35 78.88 19.58 -3.09
N ASN A 36 77.64 19.12 -3.26
CA ASN A 36 76.90 19.33 -4.50
C ASN A 36 76.48 20.80 -4.57
N ALA A 37 76.35 21.34 -5.79
CA ALA A 37 75.61 22.58 -5.99
C ALA A 37 74.21 22.43 -5.38
N ALA A 38 73.68 23.49 -4.76
CA ALA A 38 72.37 23.48 -4.10
C ALA A 38 71.28 22.86 -5.01
N PRO A 39 70.24 22.23 -4.43
CA PRO A 39 69.10 21.76 -5.23
C PRO A 39 68.54 22.94 -6.02
N THR A 40 68.37 22.75 -7.33
CA THR A 40 67.86 23.76 -8.25
C THR A 40 66.86 23.08 -9.15
N CYS A 41 65.73 23.76 -9.38
CA CYS A 41 64.63 23.30 -10.24
C CYS A 41 64.97 23.26 -11.75
N GLU A 42 66.22 23.02 -12.12
CA GLU A 42 66.73 22.97 -13.50
C GLU A 42 67.97 22.05 -13.63
N ASN A 43 68.24 21.16 -12.66
CA ASN A 43 69.43 20.30 -12.64
C ASN A 43 69.17 18.87 -13.17
N ALA A 44 67.95 18.57 -13.62
CA ALA A 44 67.51 17.29 -14.16
C ALA A 44 67.64 16.12 -13.16
N LEU A 45 67.61 16.42 -11.87
CA LEU A 45 67.60 15.44 -10.78
C LEU A 45 66.43 15.74 -9.87
N ARG A 46 65.70 14.70 -9.45
CA ARG A 46 64.73 14.85 -8.35
C ARG A 46 65.50 14.96 -7.03
N ASP A 47 65.81 16.17 -6.61
CA ASP A 47 66.46 16.46 -5.33
C ASP A 47 65.75 17.56 -4.53
N GLY A 48 66.08 17.70 -3.24
CA GLY A 48 65.34 18.63 -2.37
C GLY A 48 63.90 18.17 -2.05
N ASP A 49 62.95 19.10 -2.14
CA ASP A 49 61.51 18.92 -1.84
C ASP A 49 60.62 18.72 -3.08
N GLU A 50 61.24 18.48 -4.24
CA GLU A 50 60.58 18.25 -5.52
C GLU A 50 59.69 16.99 -5.54
N THR A 51 58.51 17.11 -6.16
CA THR A 51 57.60 15.97 -6.33
C THR A 51 57.84 15.20 -7.62
N ASP A 52 58.36 15.86 -8.66
CA ASP A 52 58.98 15.24 -9.83
C ASP A 52 60.25 15.98 -10.25
N VAL A 53 61.04 15.45 -11.19
CA VAL A 53 62.34 16.03 -11.61
C VAL A 53 62.19 17.51 -11.95
N ASP A 54 62.87 18.37 -11.19
CA ASP A 54 62.88 19.83 -11.36
C ASP A 54 61.53 20.55 -11.13
N CYS A 55 60.50 19.89 -10.57
CA CYS A 55 59.19 20.51 -10.35
C CYS A 55 58.46 20.05 -9.07
N GLY A 56 57.47 20.85 -8.67
CA GLY A 56 56.63 20.61 -7.50
C GLY A 56 57.33 20.90 -6.16
N GLY A 57 56.63 20.64 -5.06
CA GLY A 57 57.10 21.05 -3.73
C GLY A 57 56.86 22.54 -3.44
N ALA A 58 57.54 23.07 -2.42
CA ALA A 58 57.33 24.45 -1.97
C ALA A 58 58.23 25.47 -2.70
N VAL A 59 59.30 24.99 -3.32
CA VAL A 59 60.36 25.84 -3.89
C VAL A 59 60.28 25.92 -5.42
N CYS A 60 59.93 24.83 -6.09
CA CYS A 60 59.90 24.75 -7.55
C CYS A 60 58.53 25.11 -8.14
N ALA A 61 58.51 25.38 -9.44
CA ALA A 61 57.26 25.61 -10.15
C ALA A 61 56.39 24.34 -10.08
N PRO A 62 55.05 24.46 -10.02
CA PRO A 62 54.17 23.32 -10.09
C PRO A 62 54.46 22.48 -11.33
N CYS A 63 54.43 21.17 -11.17
CA CYS A 63 54.66 20.19 -12.22
C CYS A 63 53.59 20.28 -13.31
N PRO A 64 53.98 20.10 -14.59
CA PRO A 64 53.04 19.89 -15.69
C PRO A 64 52.33 18.54 -15.58
N ASP A 65 51.36 18.32 -16.45
CA ASP A 65 50.46 17.17 -16.37
C ASP A 65 51.18 15.84 -16.64
N GLY A 66 50.79 14.80 -15.90
CA GLY A 66 51.42 13.47 -15.96
C GLY A 66 52.66 13.30 -15.07
N ASP A 67 53.19 14.39 -14.50
CA ASP A 67 54.30 14.35 -13.55
C ASP A 67 53.80 14.05 -12.12
N ALA A 68 54.70 13.50 -11.31
CA ALA A 68 54.41 13.05 -9.96
C ALA A 68 54.12 14.21 -8.99
N CYS A 69 53.11 14.01 -8.17
CA CYS A 69 52.65 14.99 -7.19
C CYS A 69 52.35 14.34 -5.85
N SER A 70 52.36 15.14 -4.79
CA SER A 70 51.96 14.72 -3.44
C SER A 70 50.75 15.48 -2.90
N GLN A 71 50.47 16.65 -3.45
CA GLN A 71 49.38 17.55 -3.07
C GLN A 71 49.01 18.43 -4.28
N ALA A 72 47.77 18.93 -4.27
CA ALA A 72 47.21 19.78 -5.33
C ALA A 72 48.12 20.94 -5.79
N SER A 73 48.81 21.60 -4.86
CA SER A 73 49.71 22.72 -5.16
C SER A 73 50.96 22.35 -5.95
N ASP A 74 51.30 21.05 -5.99
CA ASP A 74 52.44 20.56 -6.75
C ASP A 74 52.12 20.50 -8.25
N CYS A 75 50.86 20.71 -8.66
CA CYS A 75 50.41 20.59 -10.05
C CYS A 75 50.00 21.94 -10.62
N ALA A 76 50.35 22.20 -11.88
CA ALA A 76 49.99 23.43 -12.57
C ALA A 76 48.46 23.61 -12.67
N GLY A 77 47.72 22.51 -12.93
CA GLY A 77 46.25 22.44 -12.91
C GLY A 77 45.62 22.36 -11.51
N GLY A 78 46.44 22.27 -10.45
CA GLY A 78 45.93 22.28 -9.07
C GLY A 78 45.26 20.99 -8.60
N VAL A 79 45.31 19.90 -9.38
CA VAL A 79 44.75 18.59 -9.01
C VAL A 79 45.87 17.55 -8.99
N CYS A 80 45.98 16.85 -7.86
CA CYS A 80 46.91 15.75 -7.68
C CYS A 80 46.12 14.46 -7.41
N ALA A 81 45.88 13.66 -8.45
CA ALA A 81 45.07 12.46 -8.40
C ALA A 81 45.95 11.22 -8.64
N GLY A 82 45.81 10.18 -7.79
CA GLY A 82 46.60 8.96 -7.93
C GLY A 82 48.13 9.12 -7.81
N GLY A 83 48.61 10.28 -7.34
CA GLY A 83 50.03 10.63 -7.27
C GLY A 83 50.60 11.24 -8.56
N SER A 84 49.74 11.65 -9.50
CA SER A 84 50.09 12.33 -10.75
C SER A 84 49.26 13.62 -10.93
N CYS A 85 49.83 14.63 -11.57
CA CYS A 85 49.12 15.86 -11.93
C CYS A 85 48.13 15.63 -13.07
N SER A 86 46.90 16.13 -12.92
CA SER A 86 45.81 16.12 -13.92
C SER A 86 45.13 17.50 -14.00
N ASP A 87 44.54 17.87 -15.13
CA ASP A 87 43.88 19.17 -15.32
C ASP A 87 42.54 19.02 -16.06
N CYS A 88 41.43 19.20 -15.33
CA CYS A 88 40.06 19.00 -15.82
C CYS A 88 39.50 20.18 -16.67
N ASP A 89 40.35 20.89 -17.41
CA ASP A 89 39.98 22.10 -18.18
C ASP A 89 41.00 22.40 -19.33
N ASN A 90 41.76 21.39 -19.79
CA ASN A 90 42.85 21.55 -20.75
C ASN A 90 42.45 21.25 -22.22
N GLY A 91 41.23 20.78 -22.46
CA GLY A 91 40.67 20.48 -23.78
C GLY A 91 41.15 19.15 -24.36
N LEU A 92 41.73 18.27 -23.55
CA LEU A 92 42.16 16.93 -23.89
C LEU A 92 41.45 15.91 -22.98
N ALA A 93 41.44 14.64 -23.40
CA ALA A 93 41.02 13.54 -22.54
C ALA A 93 42.29 12.83 -22.08
N ASP A 94 42.79 13.17 -20.89
CA ASP A 94 44.01 12.62 -20.32
C ASP A 94 43.86 12.21 -18.85
N GLY A 95 44.91 11.60 -18.26
CA GLY A 95 44.80 11.02 -16.92
C GLY A 95 43.78 9.87 -16.82
N ASP A 96 42.83 9.99 -15.88
CA ASP A 96 41.72 9.05 -15.63
C ASP A 96 40.35 9.58 -16.10
N GLU A 97 40.33 10.64 -16.91
CA GLU A 97 39.13 11.20 -17.52
C GLU A 97 38.44 10.22 -18.47
N THR A 98 37.11 10.30 -18.53
CA THR A 98 36.30 9.43 -19.39
C THR A 98 35.79 10.13 -20.65
N ASP A 99 35.78 11.47 -20.65
CA ASP A 99 35.74 12.31 -21.84
C ASP A 99 36.58 13.59 -21.59
N VAL A 100 36.73 14.43 -22.60
CA VAL A 100 37.55 15.65 -22.54
C VAL A 100 37.16 16.50 -21.32
N ASP A 101 38.11 16.69 -20.40
CA ASP A 101 37.97 17.51 -19.20
C ASP A 101 36.91 17.03 -18.18
N CYS A 102 36.46 15.76 -18.24
CA CYS A 102 35.41 15.25 -17.34
C CYS A 102 35.48 13.74 -17.03
N GLY A 103 34.83 13.34 -15.94
CA GLY A 103 34.81 11.96 -15.45
C GLY A 103 36.07 11.55 -14.67
N GLY A 104 36.05 10.36 -14.05
CA GLY A 104 37.15 9.90 -13.19
C GLY A 104 37.36 10.79 -11.98
N SER A 105 38.53 11.42 -11.87
CA SER A 105 38.85 12.37 -10.79
C SER A 105 38.28 13.79 -11.01
N CYS A 106 37.67 14.05 -12.17
CA CYS A 106 37.07 15.32 -12.55
C CYS A 106 35.55 15.39 -12.27
N GLY A 107 34.93 16.54 -12.56
CA GLY A 107 33.47 16.67 -12.48
C GLY A 107 32.76 15.75 -13.48
N GLY A 108 31.52 15.36 -13.19
CA GLY A 108 30.76 14.48 -14.09
C GLY A 108 30.54 15.10 -15.48
N CYS A 109 30.67 14.28 -16.51
CA CYS A 109 30.46 14.58 -17.92
C CYS A 109 28.99 14.88 -18.24
N ALA A 110 28.76 15.75 -19.22
CA ALA A 110 27.44 16.13 -19.69
C ALA A 110 26.78 15.01 -20.54
N THR A 111 25.48 15.10 -20.75
CA THR A 111 24.75 14.16 -21.62
C THR A 111 25.37 14.12 -23.02
N GLY A 112 25.73 12.92 -23.47
CA GLY A 112 26.35 12.65 -24.77
C GLY A 112 27.87 12.50 -24.75
N GLU A 113 28.51 12.72 -23.60
CA GLU A 113 29.96 12.57 -23.38
C GLU A 113 30.32 11.18 -22.86
N GLY A 114 31.56 10.75 -23.07
CA GLY A 114 32.12 9.45 -22.71
C GLY A 114 32.16 9.18 -21.20
N CYS A 115 31.88 7.94 -20.81
CA CYS A 115 31.88 7.52 -19.41
C CYS A 115 32.39 6.08 -19.24
N GLY A 116 32.99 5.79 -18.08
CA GLY A 116 33.39 4.46 -17.65
C GLY A 116 32.39 3.82 -16.68
N GLY A 117 31.63 4.64 -15.96
CA GLY A 117 30.53 4.27 -15.09
C GLY A 117 29.62 5.47 -14.74
N ASN A 118 28.54 5.20 -14.01
CA ASN A 118 27.51 6.19 -13.66
C ASN A 118 28.04 7.42 -12.90
N GLU A 119 29.09 7.24 -12.10
CA GLU A 119 29.76 8.30 -11.34
C GLU A 119 30.44 9.35 -12.24
N ASP A 120 30.79 8.96 -13.47
CA ASP A 120 31.43 9.84 -14.45
C ASP A 120 30.44 10.77 -15.13
N CYS A 121 29.13 10.60 -14.92
CA CYS A 121 28.10 11.40 -15.57
C CYS A 121 27.49 12.39 -14.59
N ALA A 122 27.37 13.66 -14.99
CA ALA A 122 26.67 14.68 -14.20
C ALA A 122 25.21 14.31 -13.93
N VAL A 123 24.61 13.54 -14.84
CA VAL A 123 23.24 13.03 -14.78
C VAL A 123 23.16 11.68 -14.04
N GLY A 124 24.30 11.03 -13.80
CA GLY A 124 24.39 9.79 -13.04
C GLY A 124 24.22 8.50 -13.87
N THR A 125 24.10 8.58 -15.19
CA THR A 125 23.79 7.40 -16.04
C THR A 125 24.80 7.24 -17.16
N CYS A 126 25.53 6.14 -17.17
CA CYS A 126 26.47 5.78 -18.22
C CYS A 126 25.93 4.61 -19.07
N ALA A 127 25.30 4.92 -20.20
CA ALA A 127 24.72 3.94 -21.11
C ALA A 127 25.65 3.69 -22.31
N VAL A 128 26.17 2.46 -22.42
CA VAL A 128 27.05 2.04 -23.55
C VAL A 128 28.29 2.95 -23.68
N GLY A 129 28.83 3.39 -22.54
CA GLY A 129 30.03 4.24 -22.47
C GLY A 129 29.79 5.70 -22.84
N VAL A 130 28.53 6.16 -22.81
CA VAL A 130 28.13 7.56 -23.01
C VAL A 130 27.12 7.97 -21.93
N CYS A 131 27.25 9.18 -21.40
CA CYS A 131 26.32 9.75 -20.45
C CYS A 131 24.95 9.98 -21.09
N ALA A 132 23.92 9.37 -20.53
CA ALA A 132 22.55 9.41 -21.06
C ALA A 132 21.61 10.20 -20.14
N GLU A 133 20.49 10.68 -20.70
CA GLU A 133 19.39 11.20 -19.89
C GLU A 133 18.66 10.04 -19.19
N PRO A 134 18.09 10.26 -17.99
CA PRO A 134 17.34 9.23 -17.27
C PRO A 134 16.15 8.76 -18.09
N SER A 135 15.87 7.46 -18.09
CA SER A 135 14.84 6.86 -18.92
C SER A 135 14.25 5.60 -18.31
N CYS A 136 12.92 5.55 -18.18
CA CYS A 136 12.14 4.42 -17.66
C CYS A 136 12.14 3.13 -18.53
N GLU A 137 13.12 2.94 -19.41
CA GLU A 137 13.23 1.77 -20.31
C GLU A 137 14.69 1.41 -20.65
N ASP A 138 15.67 1.98 -19.94
CA ASP A 138 17.10 1.83 -20.28
C ASP A 138 17.85 0.79 -19.44
N GLY A 139 17.19 0.24 -18.41
CA GLY A 139 17.74 -0.81 -17.56
C GLY A 139 18.64 -0.30 -16.44
N ALA A 140 18.67 1.01 -16.19
CA ALA A 140 19.31 1.62 -15.02
C ALA A 140 18.27 1.95 -13.94
N GLU A 141 18.73 2.12 -12.70
CA GLU A 141 17.95 2.79 -11.63
C GLU A 141 18.52 4.20 -11.54
N ASP A 142 17.89 5.17 -12.21
CA ASP A 142 18.39 6.53 -12.32
C ASP A 142 17.31 7.62 -12.18
N GLY A 143 17.72 8.89 -12.19
CA GLY A 143 16.79 10.00 -12.00
C GLY A 143 16.06 9.94 -10.65
N ASP A 144 14.72 9.90 -10.69
CA ASP A 144 13.83 9.77 -9.51
C ASP A 144 13.18 8.38 -9.37
N GLU A 145 13.69 7.39 -10.12
CA GLU A 145 13.29 6.00 -10.02
C GLU A 145 13.56 5.43 -8.61
N THR A 146 12.74 4.46 -8.23
CA THR A 146 12.86 3.79 -6.92
C THR A 146 13.23 2.31 -7.03
N ASP A 147 13.21 1.78 -8.25
CA ASP A 147 13.87 0.55 -8.70
C ASP A 147 14.09 0.69 -10.22
N VAL A 148 14.84 -0.23 -10.83
CA VAL A 148 15.21 -0.19 -12.25
C VAL A 148 14.01 0.07 -13.15
N ASP A 149 14.04 1.19 -13.89
CA ASP A 149 13.02 1.64 -14.85
C ASP A 149 11.61 1.90 -14.25
N CYS A 150 11.46 2.07 -12.92
CA CYS A 150 10.15 2.25 -12.30
C CYS A 150 10.13 3.12 -11.03
N GLY A 151 8.93 3.63 -10.71
CA GLY A 151 8.71 4.53 -9.56
C GLY A 151 9.04 5.99 -9.86
N GLY A 152 8.67 6.89 -8.95
CA GLY A 152 8.87 8.33 -9.14
C GLY A 152 8.07 8.88 -10.31
N SER A 153 8.78 9.36 -11.35
CA SER A 153 8.17 9.86 -12.58
C SER A 153 7.85 8.76 -13.60
N CYS A 154 8.37 7.55 -13.40
CA CYS A 154 8.12 6.38 -14.25
C CYS A 154 6.81 5.67 -13.90
N GLU A 155 6.50 4.59 -14.63
CA GLU A 155 5.39 3.73 -14.21
C GLU A 155 5.67 3.14 -12.82
N PRO A 156 4.63 2.92 -11.99
CA PRO A 156 4.84 2.27 -10.70
C PRO A 156 5.53 0.91 -10.86
N CYS A 157 6.23 0.47 -9.83
CA CYS A 157 6.99 -0.76 -9.73
C CYS A 157 6.13 -1.99 -9.35
N ASP A 158 6.49 -3.16 -9.90
CA ASP A 158 5.84 -4.42 -9.54
C ASP A 158 6.15 -4.86 -8.09
N PRO A 159 5.33 -5.74 -7.48
CA PRO A 159 5.60 -6.24 -6.13
C PRO A 159 6.97 -6.92 -6.01
N GLY A 160 7.76 -6.50 -5.01
CA GLY A 160 9.12 -6.96 -4.74
C GLY A 160 10.20 -5.95 -5.14
N ALA A 161 9.86 -4.98 -5.98
CA ALA A 161 10.75 -3.90 -6.39
C ALA A 161 10.85 -2.80 -5.32
N GLY A 162 11.92 -2.02 -5.35
CA GLY A 162 12.17 -0.86 -4.51
C GLY A 162 11.11 0.23 -4.65
N CYS A 163 10.93 1.01 -3.59
CA CYS A 163 9.96 2.10 -3.54
C CYS A 163 10.34 3.17 -2.53
N ALA A 164 9.87 4.40 -2.72
CA ALA A 164 9.96 5.48 -1.74
C ALA A 164 8.59 5.84 -1.14
N SER A 165 7.50 5.53 -1.86
CA SER A 165 6.12 5.82 -1.48
C SER A 165 5.15 4.80 -2.09
N ASP A 166 3.92 4.72 -1.55
CA ASP A 166 2.87 3.84 -2.09
C ASP A 166 2.52 4.17 -3.55
N ALA A 167 2.80 5.39 -4.03
CA ALA A 167 2.57 5.78 -5.42
C ALA A 167 3.54 5.07 -6.38
N ASP A 168 4.71 4.68 -5.89
CA ASP A 168 5.71 3.94 -6.66
C ASP A 168 5.32 2.47 -6.81
N CYS A 169 4.23 2.01 -6.21
CA CYS A 169 3.84 0.62 -6.24
C CYS A 169 2.64 0.38 -7.15
N ARG A 170 2.84 -0.53 -8.12
CA ARG A 170 1.74 -1.06 -8.93
C ARG A 170 0.68 -1.64 -8.04
N PHE A 171 -0.51 -1.68 -8.61
CA PHE A 171 -1.63 -2.38 -8.04
C PHE A 171 -2.13 -1.80 -6.72
N GLU A 172 -1.94 -0.49 -6.55
CA GLU A 172 -2.23 0.23 -5.31
C GLU A 172 -1.50 -0.41 -4.13
N GLY A 173 -0.31 -0.93 -4.41
CA GLY A 173 0.57 -1.58 -3.45
C GLY A 173 1.06 -0.61 -2.38
N VAL A 174 1.60 -1.18 -1.31
CA VAL A 174 2.14 -0.42 -0.20
C VAL A 174 3.65 -0.50 -0.27
N CYS A 175 4.30 0.64 -0.09
CA CYS A 175 5.72 0.72 0.04
C CYS A 175 6.10 0.40 1.50
N GLU A 176 6.52 -0.84 1.74
CA GLU A 176 6.80 -1.35 3.09
C GLU A 176 8.30 -1.58 3.28
N ALA A 177 8.82 -1.20 4.46
CA ALA A 177 10.20 -1.49 4.84
C ALA A 177 10.43 -3.01 4.93
N ASP A 178 11.41 -3.52 4.18
CA ASP A 178 11.88 -4.90 4.21
C ASP A 178 13.39 -4.95 4.49
N GLY A 179 13.74 -4.93 5.78
CA GLY A 179 15.14 -4.87 6.21
C GLY A 179 15.72 -3.46 6.12
N VAL A 180 16.61 -3.23 5.15
CA VAL A 180 17.33 -1.95 4.96
C VAL A 180 16.79 -1.10 3.81
N ALA A 181 15.88 -1.65 2.99
CA ALA A 181 15.23 -0.98 1.87
C ALA A 181 13.71 -1.13 1.99
N SER A 182 12.96 -0.25 1.34
CA SER A 182 11.51 -0.38 1.20
C SER A 182 11.18 -1.04 -0.13
N ILE A 183 10.20 -1.94 -0.14
CA ILE A 183 9.75 -2.63 -1.36
C ILE A 183 8.24 -2.54 -1.52
N CYS A 184 7.81 -2.60 -2.78
CA CYS A 184 6.41 -2.69 -3.14
C CYS A 184 5.83 -4.04 -2.74
N ARG A 185 4.74 -4.00 -1.98
CA ARG A 185 3.97 -5.19 -1.63
C ARG A 185 2.53 -5.03 -2.08
N ASN A 186 1.92 -6.15 -2.46
CA ASN A 186 0.50 -6.17 -2.81
C ASN A 186 -0.33 -5.70 -1.61
N ALA A 187 -1.25 -4.77 -1.89
CA ALA A 187 -2.27 -4.39 -0.93
C ALA A 187 -3.10 -5.61 -0.51
N THR A 188 -3.58 -5.55 0.72
CA THR A 188 -4.23 -6.68 1.39
C THR A 188 -5.70 -6.40 1.53
N ILE A 189 -6.57 -7.41 1.52
CA ILE A 189 -8.01 -7.15 1.67
C ILE A 189 -8.36 -7.00 3.15
N GLY A 190 -8.82 -5.81 3.50
CA GLY A 190 -9.33 -5.46 4.82
C GLY A 190 -10.76 -5.96 5.01
N ASP A 191 -11.66 -5.64 4.07
CA ASP A 191 -13.06 -6.07 4.08
C ASP A 191 -13.54 -6.46 2.68
N ILE A 192 -14.54 -7.34 2.61
CA ILE A 192 -15.27 -7.67 1.38
C ILE A 192 -16.78 -7.67 1.62
N GLY A 193 -17.56 -7.19 0.66
CA GLY A 193 -19.02 -7.23 0.69
C GLY A 193 -19.64 -7.44 -0.68
N ASN A 194 -20.75 -8.18 -0.70
CA ASN A 194 -21.53 -8.47 -1.90
C ASN A 194 -22.90 -7.82 -1.77
N GLY A 195 -23.32 -7.08 -2.79
CA GLY A 195 -24.70 -6.63 -2.95
C GLY A 195 -25.44 -7.51 -3.97
N GLU A 196 -26.50 -7.01 -4.61
CA GLU A 196 -27.39 -7.83 -5.44
C GLU A 196 -26.66 -8.56 -6.58
N ARG A 197 -25.85 -7.82 -7.34
CA ARG A 197 -25.03 -8.32 -8.46
C ARG A 197 -23.74 -7.54 -8.59
N PHE A 198 -23.17 -7.13 -7.47
CA PHE A 198 -21.92 -6.39 -7.42
C PHE A 198 -21.15 -6.77 -6.17
N THR A 199 -19.85 -6.52 -6.19
CA THR A 199 -18.92 -6.82 -5.12
C THR A 199 -18.06 -5.59 -4.89
N CYS A 200 -17.77 -5.30 -3.63
CA CYS A 200 -16.79 -4.29 -3.28
C CYS A 200 -15.82 -4.86 -2.25
N VAL A 201 -14.58 -4.40 -2.32
CA VAL A 201 -13.55 -4.67 -1.32
C VAL A 201 -12.96 -3.37 -0.82
N ARG A 202 -12.42 -3.45 0.39
CA ARG A 202 -11.55 -2.44 0.95
C ARG A 202 -10.13 -3.00 1.08
N LEU A 203 -9.15 -2.30 0.55
CA LEU A 203 -7.74 -2.58 0.80
C LEU A 203 -7.43 -2.17 2.25
N ALA A 204 -6.72 -3.01 3.02
CA ALA A 204 -6.43 -2.75 4.43
C ALA A 204 -5.57 -1.50 4.58
N GLU A 205 -4.56 -1.38 3.72
CA GLU A 205 -3.71 -0.21 3.49
C GLU A 205 -3.61 -0.03 1.96
N PRO A 206 -3.78 1.19 1.41
CA PRO A 206 -3.99 2.47 2.09
C PRO A 206 -5.46 2.78 2.44
N GLY A 207 -6.33 1.77 2.58
CA GLY A 207 -7.75 2.02 2.84
C GLY A 207 -8.56 2.41 1.60
N LYS A 208 -8.09 2.10 0.39
CA LYS A 208 -8.85 2.32 -0.85
C LYS A 208 -9.99 1.30 -1.01
N VAL A 209 -11.00 1.66 -1.79
CA VAL A 209 -12.16 0.79 -2.09
C VAL A 209 -12.20 0.50 -3.57
N ALA A 210 -12.40 -0.77 -3.93
CA ALA A 210 -12.63 -1.20 -5.31
C ALA A 210 -14.00 -1.87 -5.41
N CYS A 211 -14.77 -1.54 -6.45
CA CYS A 211 -16.10 -2.09 -6.70
C CYS A 211 -16.23 -2.57 -8.15
N TRP A 212 -17.01 -3.64 -8.36
CA TRP A 212 -17.30 -4.18 -9.68
C TRP A 212 -18.64 -4.94 -9.70
N GLY A 213 -19.16 -5.18 -10.90
CA GLY A 213 -20.44 -5.81 -11.16
C GLY A 213 -21.47 -4.82 -11.71
N ALA A 214 -22.74 -5.02 -11.35
CA ALA A 214 -23.86 -4.17 -11.73
C ALA A 214 -23.72 -2.75 -11.16
N ASN A 215 -24.14 -1.74 -11.93
CA ASN A 215 -24.06 -0.33 -11.53
C ASN A 215 -25.33 0.50 -11.87
N ASP A 216 -26.47 -0.14 -12.12
CA ASP A 216 -27.70 0.56 -12.55
C ASP A 216 -28.16 1.67 -11.58
N TYR A 217 -27.74 1.61 -10.31
CA TYR A 217 -28.07 2.56 -9.25
C TYR A 217 -26.87 3.42 -8.81
N GLY A 218 -25.72 3.34 -9.49
CA GLY A 218 -24.49 4.02 -9.07
C GLY A 218 -23.78 3.33 -7.90
N GLN A 219 -24.13 2.08 -7.59
CA GLN A 219 -23.58 1.33 -6.45
C GLN A 219 -22.07 1.05 -6.52
N LEU A 220 -21.44 1.26 -7.68
CA LEU A 220 -19.99 1.20 -7.81
C LEU A 220 -19.29 2.52 -7.43
N GLY A 221 -20.03 3.64 -7.34
CA GLY A 221 -19.46 4.94 -6.90
C GLY A 221 -18.56 5.62 -7.93
N LEU A 222 -18.60 5.20 -9.19
CA LEU A 222 -17.68 5.63 -10.25
C LEU A 222 -18.11 6.92 -10.98
N GLY A 223 -19.19 7.58 -10.54
CA GLY A 223 -19.74 8.77 -11.19
C GLY A 223 -20.62 8.48 -12.42
N ASP A 224 -20.92 7.21 -12.69
CA ASP A 224 -21.78 6.75 -13.77
C ASP A 224 -22.69 5.58 -13.34
N THR A 225 -23.43 5.02 -14.29
CA THR A 225 -24.31 3.85 -14.09
C THR A 225 -23.88 2.63 -14.92
N GLU A 226 -22.64 2.60 -15.41
CA GLU A 226 -22.15 1.51 -16.26
C GLU A 226 -21.60 0.36 -15.41
N ALA A 227 -21.95 -0.88 -15.76
CA ALA A 227 -21.42 -2.06 -15.07
C ALA A 227 -19.92 -2.22 -15.34
N ARG A 228 -19.18 -2.78 -14.38
CA ARG A 228 -17.74 -3.10 -14.54
C ARG A 228 -17.53 -4.60 -14.33
N SER A 229 -16.84 -5.27 -15.24
CA SER A 229 -16.50 -6.70 -15.08
C SER A 229 -15.20 -6.94 -14.31
N GLU A 230 -14.52 -5.87 -13.89
CA GLU A 230 -13.24 -5.90 -13.18
C GLU A 230 -13.27 -4.95 -11.98
N PRO A 231 -12.56 -5.29 -10.88
CA PRO A 231 -12.40 -4.39 -9.74
C PRO A 231 -11.90 -3.02 -10.19
N THR A 232 -12.71 -1.98 -9.95
CA THR A 232 -12.37 -0.60 -10.31
C THR A 232 -12.33 0.24 -9.04
N ILE A 233 -11.25 1.00 -8.86
CA ILE A 233 -11.08 1.87 -7.69
C ILE A 233 -12.14 2.96 -7.69
N VAL A 234 -12.79 3.14 -6.54
CA VAL A 234 -13.77 4.20 -6.31
C VAL A 234 -13.02 5.51 -6.07
N PRO A 235 -13.20 6.53 -6.92
CA PRO A 235 -12.43 7.77 -6.83
C PRO A 235 -12.81 8.58 -5.58
N GLY A 236 -11.83 9.31 -5.02
CA GLY A 236 -12.06 10.22 -3.89
C GLY A 236 -12.32 9.55 -2.54
N LEU A 237 -12.03 8.25 -2.41
CA LEU A 237 -12.08 7.51 -1.16
C LEU A 237 -10.70 7.00 -0.75
N ASP A 238 -10.22 7.49 0.38
CA ASP A 238 -8.98 7.12 1.03
C ASP A 238 -9.20 6.88 2.53
N GLN A 239 -8.24 6.19 3.17
CA GLN A 239 -8.24 5.97 4.62
C GLN A 239 -9.53 5.32 5.13
N VAL A 240 -10.17 4.49 4.31
CA VAL A 240 -11.36 3.73 4.72
C VAL A 240 -10.92 2.65 5.69
N MET A 241 -11.63 2.57 6.81
CA MET A 241 -11.38 1.62 7.91
C MET A 241 -12.45 0.55 8.02
N GLN A 242 -13.62 0.77 7.41
CA GLN A 242 -14.68 -0.24 7.31
C GLN A 242 -15.50 -0.05 6.04
N LEU A 243 -15.82 -1.15 5.37
CA LEU A 243 -16.78 -1.19 4.27
C LEU A 243 -18.05 -1.95 4.68
N SER A 244 -19.22 -1.44 4.28
CA SER A 244 -20.49 -2.13 4.43
C SER A 244 -21.30 -2.04 3.14
N VAL A 245 -21.63 -3.20 2.58
CA VAL A 245 -22.32 -3.32 1.29
C VAL A 245 -23.77 -3.73 1.56
N GLY A 246 -24.71 -2.85 1.18
CA GLY A 246 -26.14 -3.12 1.19
C GLY A 246 -26.60 -3.81 -0.09
N LEU A 247 -27.91 -3.88 -0.32
CA LEU A 247 -28.44 -4.57 -1.52
C LEU A 247 -28.07 -3.83 -2.82
N ARG A 248 -28.16 -2.49 -2.82
CA ARG A 248 -27.92 -1.62 -4.00
C ARG A 248 -27.20 -0.31 -3.65
N HIS A 249 -26.65 -0.22 -2.44
CA HIS A 249 -25.89 0.93 -1.98
C HIS A 249 -24.73 0.44 -1.12
N VAL A 250 -23.74 1.29 -0.94
CA VAL A 250 -22.53 0.99 -0.17
C VAL A 250 -22.28 2.15 0.77
N CYS A 251 -21.82 1.83 1.96
CA CYS A 251 -21.32 2.82 2.91
C CYS A 251 -19.95 2.41 3.41
N ALA A 252 -19.12 3.41 3.68
CA ALA A 252 -17.77 3.25 4.17
C ALA A 252 -17.54 4.18 5.36
N ARG A 253 -16.75 3.73 6.33
CA ARG A 253 -16.28 4.56 7.45
C ARG A 253 -14.82 4.90 7.22
N ARG A 254 -14.47 6.17 7.22
CA ARG A 254 -13.09 6.67 7.15
C ARG A 254 -12.45 6.72 8.54
N ALA A 255 -11.12 6.83 8.57
CA ALA A 255 -10.33 6.90 9.80
C ALA A 255 -10.67 8.12 10.68
N ASP A 256 -11.15 9.20 10.07
CA ASP A 256 -11.64 10.41 10.75
C ASP A 256 -13.07 10.27 11.32
N GLY A 257 -13.70 9.10 11.20
CA GLY A 257 -15.05 8.83 11.64
C GLY A 257 -16.14 9.25 10.66
N ALA A 258 -15.79 9.86 9.52
CA ALA A 258 -16.77 10.22 8.50
C ALA A 258 -17.42 8.96 7.91
N ILE A 259 -18.74 8.99 7.77
CA ILE A 259 -19.50 7.98 7.03
C ILE A 259 -19.76 8.50 5.63
N VAL A 260 -19.37 7.72 4.63
CA VAL A 260 -19.54 8.06 3.22
C VAL A 260 -20.37 6.97 2.55
N CYS A 261 -21.43 7.32 1.84
CA CYS A 261 -22.32 6.37 1.19
C CYS A 261 -22.54 6.70 -0.29
N TRP A 262 -22.92 5.72 -1.10
CA TRP A 262 -23.28 5.89 -2.52
C TRP A 262 -24.18 4.74 -3.01
N GLY A 263 -24.76 4.91 -4.20
CA GLY A 263 -25.66 3.95 -4.84
C GLY A 263 -27.13 4.37 -4.80
N ASP A 264 -28.03 3.40 -4.68
CA ASP A 264 -29.47 3.64 -4.62
C ASP A 264 -29.82 4.57 -3.46
N ASP A 265 -30.56 5.65 -3.72
CA ASP A 265 -31.06 6.60 -2.73
C ASP A 265 -32.60 6.77 -2.84
N THR A 266 -33.29 5.75 -3.34
CA THR A 266 -34.75 5.77 -3.51
C THR A 266 -35.48 6.13 -2.20
N PHE A 267 -34.97 5.67 -1.06
CA PHE A 267 -35.58 5.87 0.27
C PHE A 267 -34.73 6.74 1.21
N GLY A 268 -33.67 7.39 0.71
CA GLY A 268 -32.77 8.17 1.55
C GLY A 268 -31.66 7.36 2.19
N GLN A 269 -31.39 6.12 1.74
CA GLN A 269 -30.47 5.19 2.41
C GLN A 269 -28.98 5.60 2.31
N THR A 270 -28.62 6.59 1.48
CA THR A 270 -27.26 7.16 1.46
C THR A 270 -27.07 8.25 2.51
N GLY A 271 -28.14 8.79 3.09
CA GLY A 271 -28.05 9.68 4.26
C GLY A 271 -27.65 11.12 3.92
N GLU A 272 -27.65 11.51 2.65
CA GLU A 272 -27.21 12.84 2.20
C GLU A 272 -28.28 13.93 2.34
N GLY A 273 -29.46 13.59 2.90
CA GLY A 273 -30.58 14.50 3.06
C GLY A 273 -31.53 14.57 1.85
N THR A 274 -31.31 13.74 0.82
CA THR A 274 -32.19 13.60 -0.35
C THR A 274 -32.91 12.25 -0.38
N VAL A 275 -33.95 12.15 -1.22
CA VAL A 275 -34.66 10.88 -1.49
C VAL A 275 -35.03 10.79 -2.97
N GLY A 276 -35.29 9.57 -3.45
CA GLY A 276 -35.85 9.31 -4.78
C GLY A 276 -34.83 9.34 -5.91
N GLY A 277 -33.53 9.28 -5.57
CA GLY A 277 -32.42 9.43 -6.51
C GLY A 277 -31.43 8.27 -6.50
N LYS A 278 -30.26 8.56 -7.05
CA LYS A 278 -29.06 7.72 -7.04
C LYS A 278 -27.90 8.63 -6.70
N THR A 279 -27.04 8.19 -5.80
CA THR A 279 -25.80 8.89 -5.46
C THR A 279 -24.67 8.22 -6.24
N LEU A 280 -24.26 8.78 -7.38
CA LEU A 280 -23.34 8.13 -8.31
C LEU A 280 -21.86 8.14 -7.85
N SER A 281 -21.53 8.98 -6.87
CA SER A 281 -20.20 9.11 -6.29
C SER A 281 -20.31 9.14 -4.77
N PRO A 282 -19.29 8.69 -4.03
CA PRO A 282 -19.27 8.71 -2.57
C PRO A 282 -19.60 10.10 -2.00
N VAL A 283 -20.66 10.17 -1.18
CA VAL A 283 -21.08 11.41 -0.49
C VAL A 283 -20.99 11.22 1.01
N THR A 284 -20.47 12.23 1.71
CA THR A 284 -20.38 12.21 3.17
C THR A 284 -21.75 12.45 3.77
N VAL A 285 -22.16 11.60 4.71
CA VAL A 285 -23.38 11.77 5.51
C VAL A 285 -23.22 13.03 6.38
N PRO A 286 -24.03 14.09 6.16
CA PRO A 286 -23.82 15.36 6.86
C PRO A 286 -24.07 15.25 8.35
N SER A 287 -23.27 15.98 9.14
CA SER A 287 -23.46 16.14 10.60
C SER A 287 -23.50 14.82 11.39
N PHE A 288 -22.90 13.75 10.87
CA PHE A 288 -22.79 12.47 11.54
C PHE A 288 -21.38 11.89 11.37
N THR A 289 -20.75 11.55 12.49
CA THR A 289 -19.53 10.75 12.56
C THR A 289 -19.81 9.52 13.40
N GLY A 290 -19.21 8.40 13.05
CA GLY A 290 -19.42 7.16 13.78
C GLY A 290 -18.28 6.20 13.65
N ARG A 291 -18.19 5.29 14.62
CA ARG A 291 -17.16 4.27 14.72
C ARG A 291 -17.54 2.94 14.05
N ALA A 292 -18.78 2.79 13.60
CA ALA A 292 -19.22 1.63 12.83
C ALA A 292 -20.40 1.95 11.91
N VAL A 293 -20.49 1.28 10.76
CA VAL A 293 -21.60 1.38 9.81
C VAL A 293 -22.06 0.00 9.33
N SER A 294 -23.37 -0.15 9.11
CA SER A 294 -24.00 -1.32 8.52
C SER A 294 -25.11 -0.92 7.54
N ALA A 295 -24.95 -1.32 6.27
CA ALA A 295 -25.92 -1.12 5.21
C ALA A 295 -26.80 -2.36 5.04
N GLY A 296 -28.13 -2.15 5.06
CA GLY A 296 -29.14 -3.18 4.82
C GLY A 296 -29.65 -3.15 3.38
N ALA A 297 -30.89 -3.61 3.15
CA ALA A 297 -31.43 -3.61 1.78
C ALA A 297 -31.90 -2.22 1.30
N ARG A 298 -32.46 -1.40 2.20
CA ARG A 298 -33.04 -0.07 1.88
C ARG A 298 -32.85 0.94 3.01
N HIS A 299 -31.97 0.63 3.96
CA HIS A 299 -31.67 1.45 5.10
C HIS A 299 -30.21 1.24 5.50
N THR A 300 -29.70 2.19 6.27
CA THR A 300 -28.34 2.16 6.82
C THR A 300 -28.42 2.51 8.29
N CYS A 301 -27.61 1.85 9.10
CA CYS A 301 -27.45 2.17 10.51
C CYS A 301 -25.97 2.35 10.83
N ALA A 302 -25.67 3.21 11.79
CA ALA A 302 -24.32 3.45 12.26
C ALA A 302 -24.30 3.63 13.78
N ILE A 303 -23.14 3.37 14.37
CA ILE A 303 -22.86 3.64 15.78
C ILE A 303 -22.07 4.95 15.83
N GLY A 304 -22.64 5.96 16.46
CA GLY A 304 -22.01 7.25 16.68
C GLY A 304 -20.83 7.17 17.65
N GLU A 305 -20.06 8.26 17.74
CA GLU A 305 -18.97 8.40 18.72
C GLU A 305 -19.45 8.40 20.17
N ASP A 306 -20.75 8.63 20.39
CA ASP A 306 -21.43 8.55 21.68
C ASP A 306 -21.95 7.13 22.00
N ASP A 307 -21.53 6.11 21.23
CA ASP A 307 -21.97 4.72 21.32
C ASP A 307 -23.48 4.51 21.04
N ARG A 308 -24.16 5.51 20.48
CA ARG A 308 -25.59 5.43 20.16
C ARG A 308 -25.80 4.98 18.73
N ILE A 309 -26.92 4.30 18.49
CA ILE A 309 -27.32 3.90 17.14
C ILE A 309 -28.16 4.99 16.47
N ALA A 310 -27.76 5.36 15.26
CA ALA A 310 -28.58 6.16 14.35
C ALA A 310 -28.82 5.37 13.07
N CYS A 311 -30.02 5.46 12.52
CA CYS A 311 -30.41 4.81 11.28
C CYS A 311 -31.11 5.79 10.33
N TRP A 312 -31.11 5.47 9.04
CA TRP A 312 -31.79 6.24 7.99
C TRP A 312 -32.16 5.34 6.80
N GLY A 313 -33.02 5.82 5.92
CA GLY A 313 -33.60 5.11 4.79
C GLY A 313 -35.08 4.76 4.97
N ASP A 314 -35.51 3.66 4.36
CA ASP A 314 -36.88 3.13 4.45
C ASP A 314 -37.23 2.71 5.88
N ASN A 315 -38.40 3.12 6.38
CA ASN A 315 -38.93 2.67 7.67
C ASN A 315 -40.30 1.96 7.55
N GLY A 316 -40.70 1.55 6.33
CA GLY A 316 -41.98 0.87 6.12
C GLY A 316 -42.16 -0.46 6.89
N GLY A 317 -41.06 -1.05 7.37
CA GLY A 317 -41.03 -2.20 8.26
C GLY A 317 -40.55 -1.89 9.68
N LEU A 318 -40.41 -0.62 10.08
CA LEU A 318 -39.82 -0.18 11.35
C LEU A 318 -38.32 -0.49 11.51
N GLN A 319 -37.57 -0.59 10.41
CA GLN A 319 -36.15 -0.98 10.41
C GLN A 319 -35.16 0.15 10.73
N VAL A 320 -35.62 1.41 10.71
CA VAL A 320 -34.83 2.60 11.07
C VAL A 320 -35.08 2.99 12.52
N ALA A 321 -36.34 3.06 12.93
CA ALA A 321 -36.72 3.38 14.30
C ALA A 321 -38.01 2.66 14.67
N MET A 322 -38.15 2.35 15.96
CA MET A 322 -39.37 1.80 16.55
C MET A 322 -40.51 2.84 16.68
N ASP A 323 -40.54 3.84 15.79
CA ASP A 323 -41.55 4.89 15.72
C ASP A 323 -42.48 4.62 14.52
N THR A 324 -43.74 4.27 14.82
CA THR A 324 -44.75 3.98 13.79
C THR A 324 -45.20 5.19 12.99
N THR A 325 -44.85 6.41 13.42
CA THR A 325 -45.16 7.65 12.68
C THR A 325 -44.11 7.99 11.63
N LEU A 326 -42.92 7.38 11.71
CA LEU A 326 -41.83 7.56 10.76
C LEU A 326 -41.98 6.56 9.60
N THR A 327 -42.16 7.05 8.38
CA THR A 327 -42.22 6.20 7.17
C THR A 327 -40.85 5.98 6.51
N GLY A 328 -39.90 6.85 6.80
CA GLY A 328 -38.51 6.83 6.34
C GLY A 328 -37.84 8.19 6.57
N THR A 329 -36.51 8.25 6.43
CA THR A 329 -35.74 9.49 6.60
C THR A 329 -34.47 9.47 5.77
N ALA A 330 -34.11 10.62 5.19
CA ALA A 330 -32.86 10.81 4.45
C ALA A 330 -31.69 11.30 5.31
N ALA A 331 -31.94 11.51 6.60
CA ALA A 331 -30.93 11.94 7.56
C ALA A 331 -30.89 10.95 8.72
N PRO A 332 -29.71 10.73 9.35
CA PRO A 332 -29.60 9.88 10.52
C PRO A 332 -30.55 10.31 11.64
N VAL A 333 -31.35 9.38 12.15
CA VAL A 333 -32.19 9.57 13.34
C VAL A 333 -31.89 8.52 14.38
N SER A 334 -32.11 8.83 15.65
CA SER A 334 -32.02 7.85 16.72
C SER A 334 -32.94 6.67 16.45
N ALA A 335 -32.43 5.44 16.56
CA ALA A 335 -33.25 4.23 16.41
C ALA A 335 -34.19 3.99 17.60
N GLY A 336 -34.08 4.80 18.66
CA GLY A 336 -34.91 4.72 19.87
C GLY A 336 -34.38 3.77 20.94
N LEU A 337 -33.21 3.14 20.73
CA LEU A 337 -32.56 2.33 21.77
C LEU A 337 -31.95 3.23 22.84
N GLU A 338 -32.28 3.04 24.11
CA GLU A 338 -31.73 3.80 25.25
C GLU A 338 -30.35 3.31 25.73
N HIS A 339 -29.71 2.38 25.02
CA HIS A 339 -28.43 1.77 25.42
C HIS A 339 -27.27 2.00 24.46
N ASP A 340 -26.06 1.94 25.01
CA ASP A 340 -24.81 1.95 24.24
C ASP A 340 -24.68 0.66 23.43
N VAL A 341 -24.26 0.78 22.18
CA VAL A 341 -24.23 -0.31 21.21
C VAL A 341 -22.78 -0.63 20.83
N SER A 342 -22.41 -1.90 20.91
CA SER A 342 -21.07 -2.39 20.53
C SER A 342 -20.98 -2.85 19.07
N ALA A 343 -22.09 -3.31 18.48
CA ALA A 343 -22.16 -3.76 17.09
C ALA A 343 -23.59 -3.59 16.54
N VAL A 344 -23.70 -3.35 15.23
CA VAL A 344 -24.96 -3.23 14.52
C VAL A 344 -24.91 -4.04 13.23
N SER A 345 -26.02 -4.68 12.86
CA SER A 345 -26.19 -5.39 11.60
C SER A 345 -27.57 -5.08 11.03
N ALA A 346 -27.59 -4.51 9.82
CA ALA A 346 -28.79 -4.13 9.07
C ALA A 346 -29.12 -5.20 8.03
N GLY A 347 -30.33 -5.75 8.10
CA GLY A 347 -30.82 -6.80 7.21
C GLY A 347 -31.73 -6.28 6.10
N GLY A 348 -32.67 -7.11 5.65
CA GLY A 348 -33.61 -6.71 4.60
C GLY A 348 -34.59 -5.61 5.03
N LYS A 349 -35.29 -5.85 6.14
CA LYS A 349 -36.26 -4.91 6.76
C LYS A 349 -36.20 -4.99 8.29
N HIS A 350 -35.06 -5.35 8.84
CA HIS A 350 -34.84 -5.41 10.28
C HIS A 350 -33.41 -5.00 10.58
N THR A 351 -33.17 -4.60 11.82
CA THR A 351 -31.86 -4.19 12.34
C THR A 351 -31.65 -4.88 13.67
N CYS A 352 -30.45 -5.41 13.88
CA CYS A 352 -30.04 -5.98 15.15
C CYS A 352 -28.84 -5.20 15.70
N ALA A 353 -28.89 -4.89 16.99
CA ALA A 353 -27.87 -4.16 17.72
C ALA A 353 -27.44 -4.97 18.95
N ARG A 354 -26.13 -5.10 19.16
CA ARG A 354 -25.57 -5.73 20.35
C ARG A 354 -25.26 -4.67 21.39
N ILE A 355 -25.93 -4.73 22.52
CA ILE A 355 -25.74 -3.79 23.63
C ILE A 355 -24.35 -3.98 24.24
N SER A 356 -23.68 -2.86 24.53
CA SER A 356 -22.35 -2.86 25.14
C SER A 356 -22.37 -3.53 26.52
N ALA A 357 -21.31 -4.25 26.84
CA ALA A 357 -21.16 -4.89 28.15
C ALA A 357 -21.07 -3.87 29.30
N SER A 358 -20.73 -2.61 29.01
CA SER A 358 -20.72 -1.50 29.97
C SER A 358 -22.11 -0.98 30.32
N SER A 359 -23.15 -1.35 29.57
CA SER A 359 -24.53 -0.97 29.88
C SER A 359 -25.01 -1.69 31.14
N VAL A 360 -25.44 -0.92 32.14
CA VAL A 360 -25.90 -1.43 33.45
C VAL A 360 -27.22 -2.22 33.33
N TYR A 361 -27.94 -2.06 32.22
CA TYR A 361 -29.34 -2.51 32.09
C TYR A 361 -29.55 -3.71 31.14
N ALA A 362 -28.58 -4.03 30.26
CA ALA A 362 -28.73 -5.08 29.23
C ALA A 362 -27.37 -5.55 28.67
N SER A 363 -26.37 -5.82 29.53
CA SER A 363 -24.99 -6.04 29.10
C SER A 363 -24.81 -7.29 28.22
N GLY A 364 -24.31 -7.08 26.98
CA GLY A 364 -23.99 -8.16 26.05
C GLY A 364 -25.17 -8.82 25.35
N THR A 365 -26.39 -8.32 25.55
CA THR A 365 -27.60 -8.81 24.87
C THR A 365 -27.71 -8.26 23.46
N THR A 366 -28.51 -8.92 22.63
CA THR A 366 -28.84 -8.44 21.28
C THR A 366 -30.30 -8.02 21.23
N VAL A 367 -30.55 -6.83 20.70
CA VAL A 367 -31.89 -6.28 20.48
C VAL A 367 -32.09 -6.12 18.99
N CYS A 368 -33.20 -6.65 18.47
CA CYS A 368 -33.55 -6.56 17.06
C CYS A 368 -34.92 -5.89 16.89
N PHE A 369 -35.05 -5.05 15.86
CA PHE A 369 -36.27 -4.31 15.55
C PHE A 369 -36.54 -4.26 14.06
N GLY A 370 -37.80 -4.00 13.70
CA GLY A 370 -38.27 -3.98 12.32
C GLY A 370 -39.25 -5.12 11.99
N ASP A 371 -39.23 -5.56 10.74
CA ASP A 371 -40.12 -6.60 10.24
C ASP A 371 -39.77 -7.97 10.86
N ASN A 372 -40.80 -8.70 11.29
CA ASN A 372 -40.69 -10.05 11.83
C ASN A 372 -41.62 -11.07 11.15
N GLU A 373 -42.11 -10.78 9.94
CA GLU A 373 -43.03 -11.68 9.22
C GLU A 373 -42.48 -13.12 9.10
N TYR A 374 -41.16 -13.26 9.07
CA TYR A 374 -40.46 -14.53 8.89
C TYR A 374 -39.80 -15.05 10.17
N GLY A 375 -39.96 -14.36 11.30
CA GLY A 375 -39.30 -14.71 12.56
C GLY A 375 -37.82 -14.31 12.62
N GLN A 376 -37.39 -13.37 11.78
CA GLN A 376 -35.99 -12.91 11.65
C GLN A 376 -35.51 -12.05 12.82
N ILE A 377 -36.42 -11.54 13.64
CA ILE A 377 -36.16 -10.89 14.93
C ILE A 377 -36.35 -11.91 16.05
N ASN A 378 -37.48 -12.62 16.05
CA ASN A 378 -37.77 -13.63 17.05
C ASN A 378 -38.64 -14.76 16.47
N PRO A 379 -38.32 -16.04 16.72
CA PRO A 379 -39.15 -17.17 16.31
C PRO A 379 -40.56 -17.23 16.95
N VAL A 380 -40.85 -16.45 17.99
CA VAL A 380 -42.13 -16.45 18.73
C VAL A 380 -42.87 -15.11 18.57
N GLY A 381 -43.83 -15.03 17.63
CA GLY A 381 -44.76 -13.91 17.46
C GLY A 381 -44.57 -13.08 16.17
N PRO A 382 -45.63 -12.43 15.63
CA PRO A 382 -45.60 -11.91 14.25
C PRO A 382 -44.93 -10.54 14.05
N ARG A 383 -44.74 -9.71 15.09
CA ARG A 383 -44.11 -8.36 15.04
C ARG A 383 -43.58 -7.97 16.42
N MET A 384 -42.47 -7.22 16.52
CA MET A 384 -42.10 -6.52 17.76
C MET A 384 -42.44 -5.03 17.61
N THR A 385 -43.18 -4.51 18.59
CA THR A 385 -43.49 -3.07 18.75
C THR A 385 -42.82 -2.55 20.03
N TYR A 386 -42.73 -1.24 20.21
CA TYR A 386 -42.07 -0.56 21.35
C TYR A 386 -42.37 -1.16 22.75
N GLU A 387 -43.55 -1.73 22.96
CA GLU A 387 -43.94 -2.34 24.25
C GLU A 387 -43.35 -3.74 24.51
N GLU A 388 -42.66 -4.32 23.54
CA GLU A 388 -42.05 -5.66 23.60
C GLU A 388 -40.54 -5.61 23.32
N GLU A 389 -39.82 -4.65 23.92
CA GLU A 389 -38.36 -4.75 24.03
C GLU A 389 -38.01 -6.10 24.65
N ARG A 390 -37.62 -7.05 23.81
CA ARG A 390 -37.25 -8.38 24.26
C ARG A 390 -35.84 -8.66 23.83
N GLU A 391 -34.98 -8.79 24.83
CA GLU A 391 -33.62 -9.27 24.69
C GLU A 391 -33.65 -10.63 23.97
N ILE A 392 -32.99 -10.68 22.82
CA ILE A 392 -32.82 -11.90 22.04
C ILE A 392 -31.40 -12.37 22.28
N GLY A 393 -31.25 -13.35 23.18
CA GLY A 393 -30.03 -14.11 23.35
C GLY A 393 -29.32 -13.98 24.70
N ASP A 394 -28.55 -15.02 25.02
CA ASP A 394 -27.61 -15.16 26.13
C ASP A 394 -26.44 -14.15 26.04
N PRO A 395 -25.93 -13.56 27.14
CA PRO A 395 -24.76 -12.67 27.13
C PRO A 395 -23.47 -13.28 26.52
N LEU A 396 -23.43 -14.58 26.23
CA LEU A 396 -22.30 -15.30 25.59
C LEU A 396 -22.17 -15.10 24.06
N TRP A 397 -23.08 -14.39 23.39
CA TRP A 397 -22.97 -14.10 21.95
C TRP A 397 -21.96 -12.99 21.63
N GLY A 398 -21.11 -13.22 20.62
CA GLY A 398 -19.97 -12.37 20.24
C GLY A 398 -20.12 -11.61 18.91
N ALA A 399 -21.01 -12.02 18.00
CA ALA A 399 -21.32 -11.25 16.78
C ALA A 399 -22.76 -11.51 16.28
N VAL A 400 -23.35 -10.51 15.62
CA VAL A 400 -24.66 -10.60 14.97
C VAL A 400 -24.52 -10.29 13.48
N VAL A 401 -25.17 -11.09 12.65
CA VAL A 401 -25.17 -10.97 11.18
C VAL A 401 -26.59 -11.14 10.67
N THR A 402 -27.12 -10.12 10.00
CA THR A 402 -28.46 -10.15 9.41
C THR A 402 -28.37 -10.38 7.90
N GLY A 403 -29.17 -11.31 7.38
CA GLY A 403 -29.48 -11.42 5.95
C GLY A 403 -30.80 -10.72 5.61
N LEU A 404 -31.39 -11.03 4.45
CA LEU A 404 -32.67 -10.41 4.04
C LEU A 404 -33.82 -10.72 5.01
N ARG A 405 -33.92 -11.98 5.44
CA ARG A 405 -35.04 -12.55 6.22
C ARG A 405 -34.58 -13.48 7.33
N ALA A 406 -33.34 -13.35 7.76
CA ALA A 406 -32.75 -14.18 8.80
C ALA A 406 -31.71 -13.38 9.59
N THR A 407 -31.52 -13.78 10.83
CA THR A 407 -30.45 -13.30 11.71
C THR A 407 -29.66 -14.49 12.20
N CYS A 408 -28.34 -14.39 12.11
CA CYS A 408 -27.39 -15.36 12.63
C CYS A 408 -26.60 -14.72 13.76
N LEU A 409 -26.49 -15.45 14.87
CA LEU A 409 -25.68 -15.09 16.02
C LEU A 409 -24.50 -16.04 16.11
N ARG A 410 -23.33 -15.49 16.43
CA ARG A 410 -22.11 -16.26 16.66
C ARG A 410 -21.67 -16.10 18.12
N THR A 411 -21.46 -17.21 18.82
CA THR A 411 -20.90 -17.22 20.19
C THR A 411 -19.38 -16.98 20.19
N ASN A 412 -18.82 -16.63 21.35
CA ASN A 412 -17.35 -16.53 21.51
C ASN A 412 -16.62 -17.87 21.26
N GLY A 413 -17.30 -19.00 21.42
CA GLY A 413 -16.78 -20.33 21.07
C GLY A 413 -16.87 -20.66 19.57
N GLY A 414 -17.35 -19.72 18.75
CA GLY A 414 -17.51 -19.88 17.30
C GLY A 414 -18.75 -20.67 16.88
N LEU A 415 -19.67 -21.00 17.80
CA LEU A 415 -20.94 -21.62 17.45
C LEU A 415 -21.85 -20.61 16.74
N VAL A 416 -22.47 -21.01 15.63
CA VAL A 416 -23.42 -20.19 14.87
C VAL A 416 -24.83 -20.74 15.05
N SER A 417 -25.78 -19.86 15.32
CA SER A 417 -27.21 -20.16 15.43
C SER A 417 -27.98 -19.14 14.62
N CYS A 418 -28.89 -19.57 13.74
CA CYS A 418 -29.68 -18.66 12.91
C CYS A 418 -31.18 -18.86 13.09
N PHE A 419 -31.94 -17.78 12.97
CA PHE A 419 -33.41 -17.74 13.04
C PHE A 419 -33.99 -16.83 11.95
N GLY A 420 -35.24 -17.07 11.56
CA GLY A 420 -35.88 -16.40 10.43
C GLY A 420 -36.64 -17.35 9.50
N TRP A 421 -36.75 -16.96 8.23
CA TRP A 421 -37.40 -17.75 7.17
C TRP A 421 -36.96 -19.21 7.24
N GLU A 422 -37.94 -20.13 7.31
CA GLU A 422 -37.81 -21.60 7.51
C GLU A 422 -37.45 -22.14 8.92
N ARG A 423 -37.63 -21.35 10.00
CA ARG A 423 -37.71 -21.80 11.41
C ARG A 423 -36.97 -23.13 11.72
N GLY A 424 -35.64 -23.09 11.78
CA GLY A 424 -34.84 -24.19 12.33
C GLY A 424 -33.96 -24.99 11.36
N PHE A 425 -33.90 -24.65 10.07
CA PHE A 425 -33.02 -25.33 9.10
C PHE A 425 -31.78 -24.55 8.65
N LEU A 426 -31.66 -23.27 9.00
CA LEU A 426 -30.43 -22.50 8.73
C LEU A 426 -29.37 -22.82 9.80
N GLY A 427 -28.80 -24.02 9.72
CA GLY A 427 -27.46 -24.22 10.23
C GLY A 427 -27.22 -23.99 11.74
N ASN A 428 -27.98 -24.65 12.61
CA ASN A 428 -27.56 -24.78 14.00
C ASN A 428 -26.37 -25.75 14.09
N ASP A 429 -25.31 -25.37 14.83
CA ASP A 429 -24.09 -26.16 15.07
C ASP A 429 -23.22 -26.48 13.84
N VAL A 430 -23.42 -25.83 12.69
CA VAL A 430 -22.72 -26.21 11.44
C VAL A 430 -21.26 -25.79 11.35
N ALA A 431 -20.77 -24.87 12.20
CA ALA A 431 -19.41 -24.33 12.04
C ALA A 431 -18.72 -24.02 13.37
N PRO A 432 -18.38 -25.03 14.21
CA PRO A 432 -17.58 -24.79 15.41
C PRO A 432 -16.26 -24.09 15.05
N GLY A 433 -15.92 -23.04 15.79
CA GLY A 433 -14.73 -22.24 15.53
C GLY A 433 -14.88 -21.15 14.45
N ALA A 434 -16.09 -20.81 14.00
CA ALA A 434 -16.31 -19.73 13.04
C ALA A 434 -15.63 -18.40 13.47
N LYS A 435 -14.80 -17.83 12.60
CA LYS A 435 -14.17 -16.51 12.74
C LYS A 435 -14.92 -15.41 11.99
N HIS A 436 -15.56 -15.74 10.88
CA HIS A 436 -16.37 -14.81 10.08
C HIS A 436 -17.66 -15.50 9.64
N VAL A 437 -18.78 -14.77 9.61
CA VAL A 437 -20.09 -15.25 9.13
C VAL A 437 -20.68 -14.18 8.23
N ALA A 438 -21.20 -14.57 7.07
CA ALA A 438 -21.94 -13.68 6.18
C ALA A 438 -23.20 -14.37 5.67
N CYS A 439 -24.25 -13.59 5.52
CA CYS A 439 -25.54 -14.02 5.02
C CYS A 439 -25.99 -13.10 3.91
N ASP A 440 -26.65 -13.69 2.93
CA ASP A 440 -27.12 -12.96 1.77
C ASP A 440 -28.33 -12.05 2.07
N LEU A 441 -28.31 -10.86 1.47
CA LEU A 441 -29.38 -9.86 1.43
C LEU A 441 -30.46 -10.14 0.35
N GLY A 442 -30.38 -11.22 -0.42
CA GLY A 442 -31.37 -11.70 -1.40
C GLY A 442 -32.19 -12.92 -0.97
N GLY A 443 -31.64 -13.80 -0.14
CA GLY A 443 -32.34 -14.87 0.55
C GLY A 443 -31.75 -16.27 0.42
N THR A 444 -31.89 -17.03 1.52
CA THR A 444 -31.61 -18.46 1.78
C THR A 444 -30.17 -18.91 2.01
N ARG A 445 -29.13 -18.12 1.72
CA ARG A 445 -27.73 -18.58 1.88
C ARG A 445 -26.97 -17.85 2.98
N CYS A 446 -26.23 -18.60 3.77
CA CYS A 446 -25.25 -18.09 4.70
C CYS A 446 -23.99 -18.95 4.66
N CYS A 447 -22.86 -18.34 4.94
CA CYS A 447 -21.54 -18.97 4.97
C CYS A 447 -20.77 -18.55 6.22
N ALA A 448 -19.98 -19.45 6.77
CA ALA A 448 -19.07 -19.20 7.88
C ALA A 448 -17.65 -19.67 7.55
N ALA A 449 -16.66 -18.81 7.77
CA ALA A 449 -15.24 -19.15 7.70
C ALA A 449 -14.72 -19.50 9.11
N THR A 450 -14.09 -20.66 9.30
CA THR A 450 -13.67 -21.22 10.60
C THR A 450 -12.18 -21.05 10.90
N GLY A 451 -11.36 -20.70 9.91
CA GLY A 451 -9.97 -20.25 10.08
C GLY A 451 -9.08 -21.16 10.95
N GLY A 452 -9.23 -22.48 10.83
CA GLY A 452 -8.48 -23.50 11.57
C GLY A 452 -7.33 -24.12 10.75
N SER A 453 -6.33 -24.65 11.44
CA SER A 453 -5.17 -25.37 10.87
C SER A 453 -5.47 -26.83 10.49
N GLN A 454 -6.73 -27.28 10.59
CA GLN A 454 -7.11 -28.63 10.18
C GLN A 454 -7.47 -28.65 8.69
N ALA A 455 -6.74 -29.48 7.94
CA ALA A 455 -6.97 -29.70 6.52
C ALA A 455 -8.40 -30.23 6.28
N GLY A 456 -9.24 -29.45 5.60
CA GLY A 456 -10.55 -29.86 5.09
C GLY A 456 -11.71 -29.01 5.60
N GLN A 457 -12.15 -28.07 4.75
CA GLN A 457 -13.35 -27.22 4.87
C GLN A 457 -13.32 -26.11 5.92
N ASN A 458 -12.48 -25.09 5.68
CA ASN A 458 -12.46 -23.85 6.45
C ASN A 458 -13.60 -22.86 6.12
N VAL A 459 -14.43 -23.14 5.11
CA VAL A 459 -15.70 -22.43 4.90
C VAL A 459 -16.83 -23.43 4.82
N ARG A 460 -17.91 -23.14 5.55
CA ARG A 460 -19.13 -23.93 5.53
C ARG A 460 -20.28 -23.03 5.18
N CYS A 461 -21.00 -23.38 4.13
CA CYS A 461 -22.19 -22.66 3.73
C CYS A 461 -23.42 -23.56 3.82
N TRP A 462 -24.55 -22.95 4.11
CA TRP A 462 -25.83 -23.62 4.20
C TRP A 462 -26.88 -22.82 3.42
N ALA A 463 -27.77 -23.55 2.77
CA ALA A 463 -28.85 -23.03 1.94
C ALA A 463 -30.09 -23.92 2.04
N GLN A 464 -31.22 -23.48 1.48
CA GLN A 464 -32.44 -24.28 1.38
C GLN A 464 -32.16 -25.63 0.67
N ALA A 465 -32.88 -26.69 1.05
CA ALA A 465 -32.71 -28.08 0.59
C ALA A 465 -32.92 -28.35 -0.93
N VAL A 466 -32.99 -27.31 -1.76
CA VAL A 466 -32.89 -27.46 -3.21
C VAL A 466 -31.39 -27.55 -3.51
N ALA A 467 -30.96 -28.70 -4.03
CA ALA A 467 -29.56 -29.04 -4.31
C ALA A 467 -28.87 -28.00 -5.21
N VAL A 468 -28.38 -26.92 -4.60
CA VAL A 468 -27.36 -26.06 -5.18
C VAL A 468 -26.06 -26.66 -4.71
N THR A 469 -25.29 -27.23 -5.63
CA THR A 469 -23.92 -27.66 -5.38
C THR A 469 -23.18 -26.42 -4.92
N MET A 470 -22.88 -26.34 -3.62
CA MET A 470 -22.03 -25.27 -3.12
C MET A 470 -20.65 -25.49 -3.75
N PRO A 471 -20.06 -24.46 -4.37
CA PRO A 471 -18.72 -24.58 -4.92
C PRO A 471 -17.77 -25.01 -3.78
N ASP A 472 -16.80 -25.85 -4.08
CA ASP A 472 -15.73 -26.20 -3.14
C ASP A 472 -14.96 -24.92 -2.80
N VAL A 473 -15.35 -24.29 -1.70
CA VAL A 473 -14.73 -23.05 -1.25
C VAL A 473 -13.31 -23.37 -0.76
N PRO A 474 -12.29 -22.58 -1.16
CA PRO A 474 -10.91 -22.80 -0.76
C PRO A 474 -10.77 -22.98 0.75
N ALA A 475 -10.01 -24.02 1.14
CA ALA A 475 -9.79 -24.37 2.53
C ALA A 475 -8.90 -23.37 3.29
N ASP A 476 -8.50 -22.25 2.70
CA ASP A 476 -7.66 -21.22 3.29
C ASP A 476 -8.38 -19.88 3.45
N ALA A 477 -9.70 -19.81 3.23
CA ALA A 477 -10.44 -18.57 3.35
C ALA A 477 -10.51 -18.02 4.79
N THR A 478 -10.30 -16.70 4.90
CA THR A 478 -10.29 -15.91 6.13
C THR A 478 -11.52 -15.02 6.27
N GLN A 479 -12.09 -14.56 5.15
CA GLN A 479 -13.34 -13.78 5.10
C GLN A 479 -14.28 -14.35 4.04
N VAL A 480 -15.58 -14.08 4.19
CA VAL A 480 -16.62 -14.49 3.23
C VAL A 480 -17.66 -13.39 3.08
N ALA A 481 -18.05 -13.11 1.84
CA ALA A 481 -19.18 -12.27 1.47
C ALA A 481 -20.18 -13.10 0.65
N VAL A 482 -21.46 -12.96 0.96
CA VAL A 482 -22.53 -13.72 0.32
C VAL A 482 -23.54 -12.73 -0.23
N GLY A 483 -23.74 -12.75 -1.55
CA GLY A 483 -24.78 -12.00 -2.24
C GLY A 483 -25.87 -12.92 -2.80
N PRO A 484 -26.89 -12.36 -3.48
CA PRO A 484 -28.07 -13.11 -3.91
C PRO A 484 -27.78 -14.23 -4.88
N ASP A 485 -26.82 -13.99 -5.77
CA ASP A 485 -26.49 -14.90 -6.85
C ASP A 485 -24.99 -15.27 -6.89
N HIS A 486 -24.15 -14.72 -6.00
CA HIS A 486 -22.70 -14.98 -5.96
C HIS A 486 -22.11 -14.93 -4.55
N VAL A 487 -21.02 -15.66 -4.34
CA VAL A 487 -20.27 -15.73 -3.08
C VAL A 487 -18.82 -15.39 -3.37
N CYS A 488 -18.22 -14.53 -2.56
CA CYS A 488 -16.80 -14.21 -2.63
C CYS A 488 -16.11 -14.52 -1.31
N VAL A 489 -14.85 -14.93 -1.36
CA VAL A 489 -14.02 -15.22 -0.19
C VAL A 489 -12.66 -14.57 -0.31
N VAL A 490 -12.10 -14.15 0.81
CA VAL A 490 -10.70 -13.72 0.90
C VAL A 490 -9.89 -14.92 1.39
N ARG A 491 -8.86 -15.32 0.66
CA ARG A 491 -7.97 -16.44 0.98
C ARG A 491 -6.84 -16.01 1.93
N ALA A 492 -6.09 -16.95 2.50
CA ALA A 492 -4.98 -16.66 3.41
C ALA A 492 -3.81 -15.96 2.70
N ASP A 493 -3.64 -16.24 1.41
CA ASP A 493 -2.75 -15.50 0.50
C ASP A 493 -3.30 -14.13 0.08
N ARG A 494 -4.42 -13.71 0.68
CA ARG A 494 -5.10 -12.41 0.50
C ARG A 494 -5.70 -12.19 -0.89
N ALA A 495 -5.74 -13.22 -1.74
CA ALA A 495 -6.50 -13.18 -2.99
C ALA A 495 -8.01 -13.29 -2.72
N VAL A 496 -8.82 -12.69 -3.60
CA VAL A 496 -10.29 -12.83 -3.56
C VAL A 496 -10.75 -13.85 -4.57
N ALA A 497 -11.57 -14.82 -4.14
CA ALA A 497 -12.20 -15.81 -5.00
C ALA A 497 -13.71 -15.72 -4.98
N CYS A 498 -14.31 -15.52 -6.16
CA CYS A 498 -15.76 -15.37 -6.34
C CYS A 498 -16.35 -16.52 -7.18
N PHE A 499 -17.55 -16.95 -6.81
CA PHE A 499 -18.27 -18.07 -7.41
C PHE A 499 -19.76 -17.73 -7.59
N GLY A 500 -20.42 -18.35 -8.58
CA GLY A 500 -21.86 -18.19 -8.83
C GLY A 500 -22.16 -17.47 -10.14
N ALA A 501 -23.27 -16.73 -10.17
CA ALA A 501 -23.68 -15.99 -11.35
C ALA A 501 -22.70 -14.86 -11.67
N ASN A 502 -22.53 -14.57 -12.96
CA ASN A 502 -21.61 -13.53 -13.44
C ASN A 502 -22.23 -12.61 -14.51
N GLY A 503 -23.56 -12.60 -14.66
CA GLY A 503 -24.24 -11.88 -15.75
C GLY A 503 -24.04 -10.36 -15.77
N GLN A 504 -23.42 -9.79 -14.74
CA GLN A 504 -23.06 -8.38 -14.63
C GLN A 504 -21.55 -8.18 -14.39
N GLY A 505 -20.75 -9.25 -14.49
CA GLY A 505 -19.32 -9.20 -14.20
C GLY A 505 -18.99 -9.22 -12.71
N GLN A 506 -19.94 -9.56 -11.83
CA GLN A 506 -19.77 -9.53 -10.36
C GLN A 506 -18.71 -10.49 -9.81
N LEU A 507 -18.17 -11.39 -10.63
CA LEU A 507 -17.03 -12.23 -10.28
C LEU A 507 -15.67 -11.54 -10.50
N GLY A 508 -15.62 -10.40 -11.19
CA GLY A 508 -14.43 -9.53 -11.27
C GLY A 508 -13.32 -10.05 -12.17
N ARG A 509 -13.66 -10.74 -13.27
CA ARG A 509 -12.70 -11.47 -14.13
C ARG A 509 -12.56 -10.90 -15.55
N GLY A 510 -13.01 -9.67 -15.81
CA GLY A 510 -13.04 -9.09 -17.15
C GLY A 510 -14.18 -9.57 -18.04
N VAL A 511 -14.82 -10.69 -17.68
CA VAL A 511 -15.89 -11.33 -18.46
C VAL A 511 -17.21 -11.40 -17.69
N THR A 512 -18.32 -11.61 -18.43
CA THR A 512 -19.68 -11.79 -17.87
C THR A 512 -20.21 -13.22 -17.98
N SER A 513 -19.37 -14.16 -18.46
CA SER A 513 -19.72 -15.58 -18.53
C SER A 513 -19.76 -16.19 -17.12
N ALA A 514 -20.77 -17.01 -16.85
CA ALA A 514 -20.88 -17.73 -15.58
C ALA A 514 -19.73 -18.73 -15.40
N SER A 515 -19.37 -19.00 -14.16
CA SER A 515 -18.30 -19.92 -13.78
C SER A 515 -18.89 -21.02 -12.90
N GLU A 516 -18.80 -22.28 -13.35
CA GLU A 516 -19.13 -23.45 -12.52
C GLU A 516 -17.92 -23.95 -11.70
N SER A 517 -16.70 -23.51 -12.00
CA SER A 517 -15.47 -24.09 -11.43
C SER A 517 -14.26 -23.16 -11.34
N ALA A 518 -14.43 -21.86 -11.54
CA ALA A 518 -13.30 -20.96 -11.69
C ALA A 518 -13.13 -20.10 -10.44
N VAL A 519 -12.08 -20.42 -9.68
CA VAL A 519 -11.40 -19.48 -8.80
C VAL A 519 -11.06 -18.27 -9.68
N ALA A 520 -11.80 -17.18 -9.55
CA ALA A 520 -11.18 -15.89 -9.79
C ALA A 520 -10.09 -15.84 -8.73
N ASP A 521 -8.83 -16.07 -9.07
CA ASP A 521 -7.79 -15.51 -8.22
C ASP A 521 -7.85 -14.04 -8.63
N VAL A 522 -8.68 -13.24 -7.98
CA VAL A 522 -8.45 -11.79 -7.94
C VAL A 522 -7.21 -11.64 -7.04
N ARG A 523 -6.08 -12.12 -7.57
CA ARG A 523 -4.78 -11.55 -7.29
C ARG A 523 -4.90 -10.19 -7.96
N TYR A 524 -5.28 -9.20 -7.17
CA TYR A 524 -5.14 -7.80 -7.55
C TYR A 524 -3.70 -7.67 -8.08
N LEU A 525 -3.42 -7.43 -9.36
CA LEU A 525 -4.22 -7.03 -10.50
C LEU A 525 -3.61 -7.69 -11.76
N GLY A 526 -4.40 -8.44 -12.53
CA GLY A 526 -3.97 -9.02 -13.80
C GLY A 526 -4.22 -8.05 -14.94
N TRP A 527 -3.24 -7.20 -15.22
CA TRP A 527 -3.08 -6.59 -16.54
C TRP A 527 -2.20 -7.59 -17.32
N GLU A 528 -2.81 -8.36 -18.24
CA GLU A 528 -2.04 -9.02 -19.31
C GLU A 528 -1.80 -8.03 -20.45
#